data_AF-A0AAE9IW95-F1
#
_entry.id   AF-A0AAE9IW95-F1
#
_cell.length_a   1.000
_cell.length_b   1.000
_cell.length_c   1.000
_cell.angle_alpha   90.00
_cell.angle_beta   90.00
_cell.angle_gamma   90.00
#
_symmetry.space_group_name_H-M   'P 1'
#
loop_
_entity.id
_entity.type
_entity.pdbx_description
1 polymer ?
#
loop_
_entity_poly.entity_id
_entity_poly.type
_entity_poly.pdbx_seq_one_letter_code
_entity_poly.pdbx_strand_id
1 'polypeptide(L)'
;MSQDAWNGQPTMFDEVSFDSTSVYRPVDSAPTEQKYKTRLCVNFAKGGSRNCRYGNLCKFIHPSDSKLYAQRFLETEEFAQLKQDYQDEVQKLHVMKKTAGSRE
;
A
#
# COMPACT_ATOMS: atom_id res chain seq x y z
N MET A 1 4.21 54.57 36.48
CA MET A 1 5.47 53.90 36.10
C MET A 1 5.71 52.81 37.14
N SER A 2 5.04 51.68 37.02
CA SER A 2 5.15 50.57 37.98
C SER A 2 6.27 49.65 37.55
N GLN A 3 7.18 49.40 38.48
CA GLN A 3 8.28 48.47 38.39
C GLN A 3 7.90 47.28 39.26
N ASP A 4 7.75 46.09 38.69
CA ASP A 4 7.55 44.87 39.47
C ASP A 4 8.35 43.71 38.87
N ALA A 5 9.49 43.46 39.50
CA ALA A 5 10.09 42.18 39.86
C ALA A 5 10.09 41.02 38.83
N TRP A 6 11.18 40.90 38.07
CA TRP A 6 11.64 39.62 37.55
C TRP A 6 12.61 38.98 38.56
N ASN A 7 12.14 38.00 39.34
CA ASN A 7 13.00 37.12 40.11
C ASN A 7 12.45 35.70 40.04
N GLY A 8 13.25 34.75 39.55
CA GLY A 8 12.90 33.33 39.56
C GLY A 8 13.73 32.49 38.61
N GLN A 9 15.06 32.45 38.82
CA GLN A 9 15.91 31.41 38.22
C GLN A 9 15.47 30.02 38.72
N PRO A 10 15.42 29.00 37.83
CA PRO A 10 15.01 27.65 38.22
C PRO A 10 16.21 26.91 38.82
N THR A 11 16.11 26.59 40.10
CA THR A 11 17.04 25.67 40.76
C THR A 11 16.28 24.42 41.19
N MET A 12 16.71 23.29 40.65
CA MET A 12 16.56 21.93 41.21
C MET A 12 15.15 21.33 41.16
N PHE A 13 14.96 20.44 40.19
CA PHE A 13 14.19 19.22 40.39
C PHE A 13 15.04 18.07 39.86
N ASP A 14 15.48 17.26 40.81
CA ASP A 14 16.46 16.19 40.70
C ASP A 14 16.06 15.08 39.70
N GLU A 15 17.08 14.67 38.94
CA GLU A 15 17.46 13.30 38.63
C GLU A 15 16.34 12.26 38.40
N VAL A 16 15.97 12.06 37.14
CA VAL A 16 15.21 10.87 36.73
C VAL A 16 16.11 9.62 36.82
N SER A 17 16.02 8.94 37.94
CA SER A 17 16.54 7.58 38.13
C SER A 17 15.75 6.61 37.25
N PHE A 18 16.22 6.37 36.03
CA PHE A 18 15.68 5.31 35.16
C PHE A 18 16.37 4.00 35.53
N ASP A 19 15.82 3.32 36.54
CA ASP A 19 16.20 1.96 36.90
C ASP A 19 16.21 1.08 35.65
N SER A 20 17.41 0.74 35.24
CA SER A 20 17.71 -0.09 34.08
C SER A 20 17.41 -1.54 34.40
N THR A 21 16.13 -1.88 34.54
CA THR A 21 15.67 -3.27 34.64
C THR A 21 14.35 -3.50 33.90
N SER A 22 14.19 -2.90 32.72
CA SER A 22 13.18 -3.39 31.77
C SER A 22 13.73 -4.64 31.11
N VAL A 23 13.41 -5.78 31.71
CA VAL A 23 13.59 -7.11 31.15
C VAL A 23 13.06 -7.09 29.72
N TYR A 24 13.98 -7.15 28.76
CA TYR A 24 13.69 -7.45 27.37
C TYR A 24 12.75 -8.66 27.38
N ARG A 25 11.48 -8.46 27.01
CA ARG A 25 10.61 -9.58 26.64
C ARG A 25 11.01 -9.94 25.22
N PRO A 26 11.76 -11.01 24.96
CA PRO A 26 11.84 -11.53 23.61
C PRO A 26 10.42 -11.92 23.24
N VAL A 27 9.84 -11.14 22.33
CA VAL A 27 8.61 -11.51 21.67
C VAL A 27 9.00 -12.66 20.75
N ASP A 28 8.87 -13.88 21.25
CA ASP A 28 8.81 -15.09 20.42
C ASP A 28 7.49 -15.04 19.64
N SER A 29 7.42 -14.11 18.68
CA SER A 29 6.42 -14.19 17.62
C SER A 29 6.86 -15.28 16.68
N ALA A 30 6.23 -16.45 16.79
CA ALA A 30 6.27 -17.50 15.79
C ALA A 30 6.25 -16.88 14.38
N PRO A 31 7.02 -17.40 13.41
CA PRO A 31 7.00 -16.89 12.04
C PRO A 31 5.60 -17.02 11.51
N THR A 32 4.88 -15.91 11.50
CA THR A 32 3.55 -15.88 10.95
C THR A 32 3.71 -16.12 9.46
N GLU A 33 3.16 -17.23 8.95
CA GLU A 33 2.87 -17.43 7.52
C GLU A 33 1.85 -16.38 7.00
N GLN A 34 1.76 -15.22 7.65
CA GLN A 34 0.77 -14.20 7.39
C GLN A 34 1.33 -13.29 6.30
N LYS A 35 0.79 -13.48 5.10
CA LYS A 35 0.87 -12.58 3.93
C LYS A 35 2.05 -12.83 2.98
N TYR A 36 2.27 -14.08 2.59
CA TYR A 36 3.11 -14.38 1.42
C TYR A 36 2.32 -14.19 0.12
N LYS A 37 2.89 -13.43 -0.82
CA LYS A 37 2.36 -13.15 -2.16
C LYS A 37 0.88 -12.74 -2.17
N THR A 38 0.55 -11.77 -1.32
CA THR A 38 -0.81 -11.21 -1.22
C THR A 38 -1.00 -9.93 -2.01
N ARG A 39 0.07 -9.16 -2.23
CA ARG A 39 0.07 -7.88 -2.98
C ARG A 39 1.08 -7.90 -4.12
N LEU A 40 0.82 -7.11 -5.16
CA LEU A 40 1.73 -6.93 -6.31
C LEU A 40 3.02 -6.22 -5.89
N CYS A 41 4.15 -6.63 -6.48
CA CYS A 41 5.44 -6.00 -6.22
C CYS A 41 5.54 -4.65 -6.95
N VAL A 42 5.59 -3.55 -6.21
CA VAL A 42 5.71 -2.19 -6.76
C VAL A 42 7.00 -2.01 -7.57
N ASN A 43 8.11 -2.58 -7.10
CA ASN A 43 9.41 -2.46 -7.79
C ASN A 43 9.45 -3.22 -9.13
N PHE A 44 8.61 -4.24 -9.28
CA PHE A 44 8.49 -5.01 -10.53
C PHE A 44 7.36 -4.48 -11.43
N ALA A 45 6.35 -3.79 -10.85
CA ALA A 45 5.19 -3.26 -11.55
C ALA A 45 5.54 -2.19 -12.60
N LYS A 46 4.55 -1.81 -13.40
CA LYS A 46 4.67 -0.84 -14.49
C LYS A 46 4.99 0.54 -13.89
N GLY A 47 6.26 0.94 -13.96
CA GLY A 47 6.80 2.16 -13.31
C GLY A 47 8.00 1.90 -12.38
N GLY A 48 8.26 0.64 -12.02
CA GLY A 48 9.45 0.22 -11.26
C GLY A 48 10.63 -0.20 -12.15
N SER A 49 11.69 -0.73 -11.54
CA SER A 49 12.93 -1.11 -12.23
C SER A 49 12.84 -2.39 -13.07
N ARG A 50 11.69 -3.09 -13.13
CA ARG A 50 11.49 -4.43 -13.74
C ARG A 50 12.39 -5.55 -13.18
N ASN A 51 13.45 -5.21 -12.45
CA ASN A 51 14.33 -6.09 -11.71
C ASN A 51 14.11 -5.87 -10.22
N CYS A 52 13.34 -6.77 -9.60
CA CYS A 52 13.23 -6.81 -8.15
C CYS A 52 14.52 -7.40 -7.57
N ARG A 53 15.17 -6.69 -6.64
CA ARG A 53 16.40 -7.14 -5.96
C ARG A 53 16.24 -8.47 -5.22
N TYR A 54 15.00 -8.82 -4.86
CA TYR A 54 14.66 -10.06 -4.16
C TYR A 54 14.38 -11.25 -5.09
N GLY A 55 14.25 -11.03 -6.40
CA GLY A 55 14.01 -12.10 -7.37
C GLY A 55 12.86 -13.04 -6.97
N ASN A 56 13.14 -14.34 -6.92
CA ASN A 56 12.15 -15.38 -6.57
C ASN A 56 11.80 -15.44 -5.08
N LEU A 57 12.64 -14.85 -4.22
CA LEU A 57 12.41 -14.77 -2.77
C LEU A 57 11.49 -13.61 -2.38
N CYS A 58 11.04 -12.82 -3.37
CA CYS A 58 10.12 -11.72 -3.13
C CYS A 58 8.84 -12.23 -2.47
N LYS A 59 8.47 -11.62 -1.34
CA LYS A 59 7.21 -11.90 -0.64
C LYS A 59 6.01 -11.27 -1.33
N PHE A 60 6.23 -10.50 -2.40
CA PHE A 60 5.21 -9.85 -3.21
C PHE A 60 5.08 -10.55 -4.58
N ILE A 61 3.94 -10.40 -5.22
CA ILE A 61 3.60 -11.07 -6.48
C ILE A 61 4.36 -10.41 -7.63
N HIS A 62 5.09 -11.20 -8.41
CA HIS A 62 5.65 -10.80 -9.71
C HIS A 62 4.75 -11.27 -10.87
N PRO A 63 4.87 -10.70 -12.07
CA PRO A 63 4.22 -11.23 -13.28
C PRO A 63 4.55 -12.70 -13.56
N SER A 64 5.74 -13.16 -13.15
CA SER A 64 6.12 -14.58 -13.20
C SER A 64 5.23 -15.48 -12.34
N ASP A 65 4.59 -14.92 -11.30
CA ASP A 65 3.60 -15.60 -10.46
C ASP A 65 2.21 -15.57 -11.11
N SER A 66 2.13 -15.98 -12.38
CA SER A 66 0.99 -15.79 -13.30
C SER A 66 -0.39 -15.99 -12.65
N LYS A 67 -0.58 -17.05 -11.85
CA LYS A 67 -1.85 -17.32 -11.16
C LYS A 67 -2.23 -16.24 -10.13
N LEU A 68 -1.27 -15.85 -9.29
CA LEU A 68 -1.49 -14.84 -8.24
C LEU A 68 -1.54 -13.44 -8.83
N TYR A 69 -0.74 -13.20 -9.87
CA TYR A 69 -0.76 -11.95 -10.62
C TYR A 69 -2.12 -11.71 -11.25
N ALA A 70 -2.65 -12.71 -11.97
CA ALA A 70 -3.99 -12.62 -12.55
C ALA A 70 -5.05 -12.37 -11.48
N GLN A 71 -5.07 -13.16 -10.39
CA GLN A 71 -6.08 -13.01 -9.34
C GLN A 71 -6.06 -11.62 -8.68
N ARG A 72 -4.88 -11.11 -8.31
CA ARG A 72 -4.78 -9.84 -7.60
C ARG A 72 -4.87 -8.63 -8.52
N PHE A 73 -4.52 -8.76 -9.79
CA PHE A 73 -4.71 -7.71 -10.78
C PHE A 73 -6.20 -7.45 -11.04
N LEU A 74 -7.06 -8.49 -11.01
CA LEU A 74 -8.51 -8.30 -11.14
C LEU A 74 -9.15 -7.52 -9.99
N GLU A 75 -8.48 -7.47 -8.83
CA GLU A 75 -8.95 -6.77 -7.63
C GLU A 75 -8.43 -5.32 -7.53
N THR A 76 -7.60 -4.84 -8.46
CA THR A 76 -7.10 -3.46 -8.42
C THR A 76 -8.16 -2.47 -8.90
N GLU A 77 -8.17 -1.27 -8.31
CA GLU A 77 -9.03 -0.16 -8.75
C GLU A 77 -8.79 0.22 -10.21
N GLU A 78 -7.53 0.15 -10.66
CA GLU A 78 -7.15 0.39 -12.06
C GLU A 78 -7.81 -0.60 -13.03
N PHE A 79 -7.89 -1.88 -12.64
CA PHE A 79 -8.54 -2.89 -13.48
C PHE A 79 -10.06 -2.73 -13.50
N ALA A 80 -10.67 -2.37 -12.37
CA ALA A 80 -12.10 -2.08 -12.31
C ALA A 80 -12.48 -0.93 -13.25
N GLN A 81 -11.67 0.14 -13.26
CA GLN A 81 -11.88 1.28 -14.15
C GLN A 81 -11.71 0.91 -15.63
N LEU A 82 -10.62 0.19 -15.97
CA LEU A 82 -10.40 -0.28 -17.34
C LEU A 82 -11.54 -1.18 -17.84
N LYS A 83 -12.06 -2.06 -16.98
CA LYS A 83 -13.18 -2.94 -17.30
C LYS A 83 -14.46 -2.13 -17.54
N GLN A 84 -14.70 -1.08 -16.76
CA GLN A 84 -15.85 -0.19 -16.94
C GLN A 84 -15.78 0.55 -18.27
N ASP A 85 -14.63 1.18 -18.58
CA ASP A 85 -14.42 1.91 -19.84
C ASP A 85 -14.68 1.01 -21.07
N TYR A 86 -14.20 -0.24 -21.01
CA TYR A 86 -14.46 -1.22 -22.06
C TYR A 86 -15.95 -1.54 -22.21
N GLN A 87 -16.68 -1.70 -21.10
CA GLN A 87 -18.12 -1.95 -21.14
C GLN A 87 -18.88 -0.77 -21.76
N ASP A 88 -18.52 0.45 -21.39
CA ASP A 88 -19.13 1.67 -21.92
C ASP A 88 -18.87 1.83 -23.43
N GLU A 89 -17.64 1.53 -23.88
CA GLU A 89 -17.30 1.53 -25.30
C GLU A 89 -18.14 0.50 -26.09
N VAL A 90 -18.24 -0.72 -25.58
CA VAL A 90 -19.06 -1.77 -26.20
C VAL A 90 -20.53 -1.36 -26.25
N GLN A 91 -21.07 -0.76 -25.18
CA GLN A 91 -22.45 -0.27 -25.17
C GLN A 91 -22.68 0.85 -26.20
N LYS A 92 -21.74 1.80 -26.30
CA LYS A 92 -21.79 2.86 -27.31
C LYS A 92 -21.84 2.27 -28.72
N LEU A 93 -21.00 1.28 -29.01
CA LEU A 93 -21.00 0.59 -30.31
C LEU A 93 -22.33 -0.11 -30.59
N HIS A 94 -22.94 -0.76 -29.59
CA HIS A 94 -24.27 -1.37 -29.73
C HIS A 94 -25.35 -0.34 -30.05
N VAL A 95 -25.33 0.81 -29.37
CA VAL A 95 -26.28 1.92 -29.62
C VAL A 95 -26.10 2.45 -31.04
N MET A 96 -24.87 2.72 -31.46
CA MET A 96 -24.56 3.19 -32.81
C MET A 96 -25.03 2.20 -33.89
N LYS A 97 -24.84 0.90 -33.67
CA LYS A 97 -25.31 -0.14 -34.59
C LYS A 97 -26.84 -0.18 -34.67
N LYS A 98 -27.52 0.00 -33.53
CA LYS A 98 -29.00 0.00 -33.46
C LYS A 98 -29.62 1.23 -34.10
N THR A 99 -29.05 2.42 -33.89
CA THR A 99 -29.54 3.66 -34.52
C THR A 99 -29.22 3.71 -36.02
N ALA A 100 -28.11 3.10 -36.45
CA ALA A 100 -27.80 2.94 -37.86
C ALA A 100 -28.75 1.97 -38.58
N GLY A 101 -29.13 0.85 -37.94
CA GLY A 101 -30.05 -0.14 -38.51
C GLY A 101 -31.55 0.17 -38.38
N SER A 102 -31.93 1.24 -37.68
CA SER A 102 -33.34 1.65 -37.53
C SER A 102 -33.78 2.69 -38.58
N ARG A 103 -32.92 2.99 -39.55
CA ARG A 103 -33.12 4.05 -40.55
C ARG A 103 -33.47 3.49 -41.95
N GLU A 104 -33.87 2.23 -42.01
CA GLU A 104 -34.36 1.51 -43.20
C GLU A 104 -35.86 1.21 -43.09
#